data_AF-A0ABD1TFV8-F1
#
_entry.id   AF-A0ABD1TFV8-F1
#
_cell.length_a   1.000
_cell.length_b   1.000
_cell.length_c   1.000
_cell.angle_alpha   90.00
_cell.angle_beta   90.00
_cell.angle_gamma   90.00
#
_symmetry.space_group_name_H-M   'P 1'
#
loop_
_entity.id
_entity.type
_entity.pdbx_description
1 polymer ?
#
loop_
_entity_poly.entity_id
_entity_poly.type
_entity_poly.pdbx_seq_one_letter_code
_entity_poly.pdbx_strand_id
1 'polypeptide(L)'
;MASTFFFLLVLLLSPTVFAKDINVGDSNGWTNGYDYSTWASSQTFNVGDKLVFTYGFTHGLDEVSKDDYANCNTGNPINSYSSSPTSISLTKAGPLYFTCPRSSHCSQGMKLAINVTPTSTTPGGSPPPSPPSATPSPPSDTPSQPGSPTFPDSPPSPPSTIAPRTPTGGATSIFGGFSHLMVFLLATLFVFMA
;
A
#
# COMPACT_ATOMS: atom_id res chain seq x y z
N MET A 1 -4.61 -26.35 34.87
CA MET A 1 -5.99 -26.28 34.33
C MET A 1 -6.47 -24.83 34.20
N ALA A 2 -6.42 -23.99 35.24
CA ALA A 2 -6.85 -22.58 35.12
C ALA A 2 -6.01 -21.73 34.13
N SER A 3 -4.69 -21.93 34.10
CA SER A 3 -3.78 -21.20 33.20
C SER A 3 -4.03 -21.53 31.71
N THR A 4 -4.25 -22.80 31.39
CA THR A 4 -4.55 -23.25 30.01
C THR A 4 -5.91 -22.75 29.53
N PHE A 5 -6.91 -22.67 30.42
CA PHE A 5 -8.20 -22.05 30.11
C PHE A 5 -8.07 -20.55 29.83
N PHE A 6 -7.21 -19.84 30.57
CA PHE A 6 -6.96 -18.42 30.36
C PHE A 6 -6.26 -18.15 29.01
N PHE A 7 -5.25 -18.93 28.64
CA PHE A 7 -4.59 -18.82 27.34
C PHE A 7 -5.53 -19.15 26.16
N LEU A 8 -6.37 -20.19 26.27
CA LEU A 8 -7.36 -20.52 25.24
C LEU A 8 -8.44 -19.44 25.11
N LEU A 9 -8.88 -18.85 26.23
CA LEU A 9 -9.80 -17.73 26.22
C LEU A 9 -9.18 -16.52 25.50
N VAL A 10 -7.93 -16.15 25.82
CA VAL A 10 -7.25 -15.02 25.17
C VAL A 10 -7.08 -15.25 23.65
N LEU A 11 -6.78 -16.47 23.20
CA LEU A 11 -6.68 -16.78 21.77
C LEU A 11 -8.02 -16.61 21.04
N LEU A 12 -9.14 -17.01 21.65
CA LEU A 12 -10.49 -16.86 21.08
C LEU A 12 -10.97 -15.40 21.01
N LEU A 13 -10.39 -14.50 21.83
CA LEU A 13 -10.69 -13.06 21.80
C LEU A 13 -9.82 -12.27 20.81
N SER A 14 -8.91 -12.92 20.08
CA SER A 14 -8.09 -12.25 19.06
C SER A 14 -8.95 -11.84 17.86
N PRO A 15 -8.96 -10.57 17.41
CA PRO A 15 -9.61 -10.19 16.16
C PRO A 15 -8.94 -10.90 14.99
N THR A 16 -9.67 -11.79 14.31
CA THR A 16 -9.22 -12.41 13.07
C THR A 16 -9.34 -11.38 11.94
N VAL A 17 -8.22 -10.93 11.38
CA VAL A 17 -8.22 -10.06 10.20
C VAL A 17 -8.19 -10.95 8.95
N PHE A 18 -9.30 -11.00 8.21
CA PHE A 18 -9.37 -11.64 6.91
C PHE A 18 -9.14 -10.63 5.81
N ALA A 19 -8.45 -11.05 4.74
CA ALA A 19 -8.42 -10.31 3.49
C ALA A 19 -9.84 -10.18 2.93
N LYS A 20 -10.22 -8.96 2.51
CA LYS A 20 -11.53 -8.69 1.90
C LYS A 20 -11.40 -8.20 0.46
N ASP A 21 -12.45 -8.47 -0.30
CA ASP A 21 -12.66 -7.86 -1.62
C ASP A 21 -13.44 -6.56 -1.43
N ILE A 22 -12.88 -5.45 -1.92
CA ILE A 22 -13.42 -4.10 -1.81
C ILE A 22 -13.87 -3.67 -3.21
N ASN A 23 -15.18 -3.63 -3.43
CA ASN A 23 -15.76 -3.18 -4.69
C ASN A 23 -15.64 -1.66 -4.79
N VAL A 24 -14.83 -1.18 -5.73
CA VAL A 24 -14.56 0.25 -5.89
C VAL A 24 -15.84 0.98 -6.33
N GLY A 25 -16.26 1.97 -5.53
CA GLY A 25 -17.51 2.71 -5.74
C GLY A 25 -18.78 1.96 -5.32
N ASP A 26 -18.64 0.84 -4.61
CA ASP A 26 -19.74 -0.01 -4.14
C ASP A 26 -20.69 -0.41 -5.30
N SER A 27 -21.98 -0.06 -5.21
CA SER A 27 -22.96 -0.32 -6.27
C SER A 27 -22.80 0.57 -7.51
N ASN A 28 -22.06 1.68 -7.41
CA ASN A 28 -21.82 2.59 -8.54
C ASN A 28 -20.71 2.07 -9.46
N GLY A 29 -19.79 1.26 -8.93
CA GLY A 29 -18.64 0.76 -9.66
C GLY A 29 -17.62 1.84 -10.03
N TRP A 30 -16.82 1.56 -11.05
CA TRP A 30 -15.83 2.47 -11.63
C TRP A 30 -16.43 3.23 -12.82
N THR A 31 -16.81 4.49 -12.60
CA THR A 31 -17.62 5.34 -13.48
C THR A 31 -17.23 6.81 -13.34
N ASN A 32 -17.67 7.64 -14.28
CA ASN A 32 -17.44 9.08 -14.24
C ASN A 32 -18.49 9.79 -13.36
N GLY A 33 -18.14 10.96 -12.81
CA GLY A 33 -19.06 11.77 -11.99
C GLY A 33 -19.34 11.24 -10.58
N TYR A 34 -18.54 10.27 -10.11
CA TYR A 34 -18.62 9.72 -8.77
C TYR A 34 -17.45 10.21 -7.90
N ASP A 35 -17.72 10.54 -6.63
CA ASP A 35 -16.71 11.03 -5.70
C ASP A 35 -15.95 9.87 -5.03
N TYR A 36 -14.91 9.40 -5.70
CA TYR A 36 -14.01 8.37 -5.17
C TYR A 36 -13.19 8.83 -3.96
N SER A 37 -13.04 10.14 -3.74
CA SER A 37 -12.27 10.64 -2.59
C SER A 37 -13.07 10.46 -1.30
N THR A 38 -14.35 10.84 -1.32
CA THR A 38 -15.27 10.59 -0.20
C THR A 38 -15.46 9.09 0.01
N TRP A 39 -15.65 8.31 -1.07
CA TRP A 39 -15.75 6.85 -0.97
C TRP A 39 -14.48 6.23 -0.36
N ALA A 40 -13.28 6.63 -0.80
CA ALA A 40 -12.04 6.08 -0.25
C ALA A 40 -11.88 6.41 1.25
N SER A 41 -12.35 7.58 1.69
CA SER A 41 -12.28 7.99 3.10
C SER A 41 -13.16 7.15 4.04
N SER A 42 -14.18 6.47 3.52
CA SER A 42 -15.03 5.55 4.30
C SER A 42 -14.48 4.12 4.33
N GLN A 43 -13.36 3.85 3.64
CA GLN A 43 -12.76 2.54 3.53
C GLN A 43 -11.47 2.43 4.34
N THR A 44 -11.16 1.19 4.73
CA THR A 44 -9.83 0.81 5.23
C THR A 44 -9.25 -0.23 4.29
N PHE A 45 -8.02 0.02 3.83
CA PHE A 45 -7.29 -0.80 2.87
C PHE A 45 -6.10 -1.43 3.57
N ASN A 46 -6.08 -2.74 3.72
CA ASN A 46 -4.98 -3.45 4.37
C ASN A 46 -4.19 -4.30 3.38
N VAL A 47 -2.93 -4.59 3.73
CA VAL A 47 -2.17 -5.60 3.01
C VAL A 47 -2.91 -6.94 3.08
N GLY A 48 -3.16 -7.55 1.92
CA GLY A 48 -3.95 -8.76 1.77
C GLY A 48 -5.30 -8.53 1.09
N ASP A 49 -5.87 -7.32 1.21
CA ASP A 49 -7.15 -6.98 0.57
C ASP A 49 -7.03 -6.95 -0.96
N LYS A 50 -8.17 -6.94 -1.64
CA LYS A 50 -8.27 -6.76 -3.09
C LYS A 50 -9.19 -5.59 -3.42
N LEU A 51 -8.77 -4.71 -4.33
CA LEU A 51 -9.69 -3.77 -4.98
C LEU A 51 -10.33 -4.45 -6.18
N VAL A 52 -11.65 -4.35 -6.31
CA VAL A 52 -12.40 -4.88 -7.45
C VAL A 52 -13.02 -3.73 -8.21
N PHE A 53 -12.51 -3.48 -9.41
CA PHE A 53 -13.01 -2.45 -10.32
C PHE A 53 -13.94 -3.08 -11.35
N THR A 54 -15.20 -2.68 -11.32
CA THR A 54 -16.21 -3.08 -12.32
C THR A 54 -16.59 -1.87 -13.16
N TYR A 55 -16.41 -1.95 -14.48
CA TYR A 55 -16.67 -0.87 -15.42
C TYR A 55 -17.09 -1.36 -16.81
N GLY A 56 -17.73 -0.47 -17.58
CA GLY A 56 -18.11 -0.72 -18.98
C GLY A 56 -16.96 -0.49 -19.98
N PHE A 57 -17.19 -0.85 -21.24
CA PHE A 57 -16.19 -0.82 -22.33
C PHE A 57 -15.62 0.57 -22.63
N THR A 58 -16.35 1.62 -22.26
CA THR A 58 -15.96 3.03 -22.42
C THR A 58 -14.96 3.49 -21.36
N HIS A 59 -14.54 2.61 -20.44
CA HIS A 59 -13.62 2.90 -19.36
C HIS A 59 -12.38 1.99 -19.44
N GLY A 60 -11.42 2.30 -18.60
CA GLY A 60 -10.22 1.51 -18.37
C GLY A 60 -9.71 1.79 -16.97
N LEU A 61 -8.64 1.12 -16.60
CA LEU A 61 -7.99 1.31 -15.32
C LEU A 61 -6.49 1.32 -15.52
N ASP A 62 -5.85 2.40 -15.11
CA ASP A 62 -4.40 2.51 -15.02
C ASP A 62 -3.99 2.75 -13.58
N GLU A 63 -2.98 2.02 -13.12
CA GLU A 63 -2.19 2.38 -11.94
C GLU A 63 -1.11 3.37 -12.39
N VAL A 64 -0.94 4.48 -11.67
CA VAL A 64 -0.06 5.58 -12.08
C VAL A 64 0.76 6.10 -10.90
N SER A 65 1.77 6.92 -11.20
CA SER A 65 2.50 7.65 -10.16
C SER A 65 1.63 8.71 -9.49
N LYS A 66 2.06 9.23 -8.33
CA LYS A 66 1.37 10.34 -7.65
C LYS A 66 1.27 11.58 -8.55
N ASP A 67 2.34 11.89 -9.27
CA ASP A 67 2.40 13.08 -10.13
C ASP A 67 1.49 12.92 -11.35
N ASP A 68 1.46 11.73 -11.95
CA ASP A 68 0.55 11.42 -13.05
C ASP A 68 -0.92 11.46 -12.61
N TYR A 69 -1.23 10.95 -11.40
CA TYR A 69 -2.56 11.08 -10.80
C TYR A 69 -2.98 12.53 -10.54
N ALA A 70 -2.05 13.35 -10.05
CA ALA A 70 -2.31 14.76 -9.77
C ALA A 70 -2.63 15.54 -11.05
N ASN A 71 -1.87 15.26 -12.12
CA ASN A 71 -1.97 15.95 -13.40
C ASN A 71 -2.91 15.26 -14.40
N CYS A 72 -3.50 14.13 -14.04
CA CYS A 72 -4.26 13.27 -14.96
C CYS A 72 -3.48 12.91 -16.23
N ASN A 73 -2.18 12.65 -16.08
CA ASN A 73 -1.34 12.15 -17.15
C ASN A 73 -1.49 10.63 -17.27
N THR A 74 -2.08 10.17 -18.36
CA THR A 74 -2.34 8.75 -18.62
C THR A 74 -1.38 8.19 -19.68
N GLY A 75 -0.31 8.93 -20.00
CA GLY A 75 0.69 8.51 -20.99
C GLY A 75 1.77 7.58 -20.43
N ASN A 76 1.91 7.49 -19.10
CA ASN A 76 2.97 6.74 -18.43
C ASN A 76 2.42 5.82 -17.33
N PRO A 77 1.51 4.87 -17.64
CA PRO A 77 0.97 3.97 -16.63
C PRO A 77 2.07 3.05 -16.06
N ILE A 78 1.98 2.79 -14.75
CA ILE A 78 2.74 1.71 -14.10
C ILE A 78 2.18 0.37 -14.55
N ASN A 79 0.84 0.25 -14.51
CA ASN A 79 0.09 -0.90 -15.00
C ASN A 79 -1.18 -0.41 -15.70
N SER A 80 -1.60 -1.11 -16.77
CA SER A 80 -2.84 -0.84 -17.49
C SER A 80 -3.72 -2.07 -17.59
N TYR A 81 -5.02 -1.89 -17.39
CA TYR A 81 -6.02 -2.95 -17.38
C TYR A 81 -7.22 -2.59 -18.25
N SER A 82 -7.60 -3.51 -19.14
CA SER A 82 -8.70 -3.33 -20.09
C SER A 82 -9.83 -4.35 -19.92
N SER A 83 -9.76 -5.22 -18.92
CA SER A 83 -10.79 -6.22 -18.60
C SER A 83 -11.67 -5.76 -17.44
N SER A 84 -12.93 -6.19 -17.42
CA SER A 84 -13.85 -5.92 -16.32
C SER A 84 -14.53 -7.23 -15.91
N PRO A 85 -14.62 -7.56 -14.61
CA PRO A 85 -14.00 -6.84 -13.50
C PRO A 85 -12.46 -6.99 -13.48
N THR A 86 -11.75 -5.99 -12.97
CA THR A 86 -10.32 -6.07 -12.67
C THR A 86 -10.10 -6.15 -11.16
N SER A 87 -9.30 -7.12 -10.71
CA SER A 87 -8.95 -7.30 -9.30
C SER A 87 -7.48 -6.96 -9.06
N ILE A 88 -7.23 -6.00 -8.16
CA ILE A 88 -5.89 -5.55 -7.77
C ILE A 88 -5.61 -6.00 -6.33
N SER A 89 -4.62 -6.89 -6.16
CA SER A 89 -4.20 -7.32 -4.82
C SER A 89 -3.31 -6.28 -4.15
N LEU A 90 -3.66 -5.90 -2.92
CA LEU A 90 -2.91 -4.96 -2.10
C LEU A 90 -1.81 -5.71 -1.35
N THR A 91 -0.64 -5.87 -1.99
CA THR A 91 0.46 -6.70 -1.45
C THR A 91 1.47 -5.93 -0.61
N LYS A 92 1.48 -4.60 -0.69
CA LYS A 92 2.43 -3.73 -0.01
C LYS A 92 1.73 -2.53 0.61
N ALA A 93 2.15 -2.16 1.81
CA ALA A 93 1.72 -0.93 2.45
C ALA A 93 2.24 0.31 1.71
N GLY A 94 1.46 1.38 1.75
CA GLY A 94 1.77 2.66 1.13
C GLY A 94 0.69 3.16 0.17
N PRO A 95 0.94 4.32 -0.47
CA PRO A 95 -0.03 4.93 -1.36
C PRO A 95 -0.09 4.22 -2.71
N LEU A 96 -1.29 4.11 -3.27
CA LEU A 96 -1.55 3.67 -4.65
C LEU A 96 -2.51 4.65 -5.32
N TYR A 97 -2.32 4.85 -6.62
CA TYR A 97 -3.08 5.81 -7.41
C TYR A 97 -3.59 5.17 -8.69
N PHE A 98 -4.88 5.35 -8.96
CA PHE A 98 -5.58 4.77 -10.10
C PHE A 98 -6.32 5.85 -10.87
N THR A 99 -6.34 5.73 -12.20
CA THR A 99 -7.05 6.65 -13.09
C THR A 99 -7.70 5.91 -14.24
N CYS A 100 -8.71 6.52 -14.86
CA CYS A 100 -9.24 6.04 -16.13
C CYS A 100 -8.46 6.71 -17.28
N PRO A 101 -7.82 5.95 -18.20
CA PRO A 101 -7.00 6.50 -19.28
C PRO A 101 -7.77 7.19 -20.41
N ARG A 102 -9.10 7.19 -20.32
CA ARG A 102 -9.97 7.75 -21.34
C ARG A 102 -9.93 9.27 -21.26
N SER A 103 -9.85 9.91 -22.43
CA SER A 103 -9.78 11.37 -22.54
C SER A 103 -10.85 12.03 -21.68
N SER A 104 -10.44 13.01 -20.87
CA SER A 104 -11.26 13.78 -19.93
C SER A 104 -11.83 13.04 -18.71
N HIS A 105 -11.76 11.70 -18.61
CA HIS A 105 -12.38 10.98 -17.49
C HIS A 105 -11.65 11.25 -16.16
N CYS A 106 -10.32 11.16 -16.14
CA CYS A 106 -9.55 11.46 -14.92
C CYS A 106 -9.78 12.90 -14.43
N SER A 107 -9.74 13.89 -15.34
CA SER A 107 -9.93 15.30 -14.99
C SER A 107 -11.35 15.60 -14.51
N GLN A 108 -12.33 14.77 -14.86
CA GLN A 108 -13.71 14.83 -14.37
C GLN A 108 -13.93 14.04 -13.07
N GLY A 109 -12.86 13.51 -12.47
CA GLY A 109 -12.92 12.87 -11.15
C GLY A 109 -12.90 11.35 -11.16
N MET A 110 -12.80 10.69 -12.32
CA MET A 110 -12.65 9.23 -12.42
C MET A 110 -11.21 8.80 -12.10
N LYS A 111 -10.83 9.00 -10.84
CA LYS A 111 -9.51 8.72 -10.28
C LYS A 111 -9.64 8.36 -8.79
N LEU A 112 -8.82 7.44 -8.31
CA LEU A 112 -8.83 6.95 -6.94
C LEU A 112 -7.42 7.02 -6.36
N ALA A 113 -7.28 7.59 -5.16
CA ALA A 113 -6.06 7.50 -4.36
C ALA A 113 -6.40 6.75 -3.07
N ILE A 114 -5.58 5.76 -2.71
CA ILE A 114 -5.72 5.01 -1.46
C ILE A 114 -4.39 4.96 -0.73
N ASN A 115 -4.45 4.64 0.57
CA ASN A 115 -3.29 4.33 1.37
C ASN A 115 -3.47 2.97 2.03
N VAL A 116 -2.62 2.01 1.67
CA VAL A 116 -2.65 0.64 2.19
C VAL A 116 -1.90 0.58 3.52
N THR A 117 -2.54 0.11 4.57
CA THR A 117 -1.94 -0.10 5.88
C THR A 117 -1.35 -1.50 6.01
N PRO A 118 -0.21 -1.67 6.69
CA PRO A 118 0.33 -2.99 6.98
C PRO A 118 -0.60 -3.75 7.91
N THR A 119 -0.85 -5.02 7.61
CA THR A 119 -1.58 -5.91 8.52
C THR A 119 -0.60 -6.45 9.55
N SER A 120 -0.77 -6.08 10.83
CA SER A 120 0.03 -6.64 11.92
C SER A 120 -0.38 -8.08 12.17
N THR A 121 0.32 -9.04 11.58
CA THR A 121 0.17 -10.48 11.89
C THR A 121 0.96 -10.91 13.13
N THR A 122 1.45 -9.99 13.96
CA THR A 122 2.20 -10.34 15.17
C THR A 122 1.24 -10.74 16.30
N PRO A 123 1.30 -11.98 16.81
CA PRO A 123 0.67 -12.30 18.09
C PRO A 123 1.41 -11.52 19.19
N GLY A 124 0.77 -10.50 19.78
CA GLY A 124 1.21 -9.89 21.03
C GLY A 124 2.25 -8.77 20.98
N GLY A 125 2.28 -7.94 19.93
CA GLY A 125 3.07 -6.69 19.94
C GLY A 125 2.24 -5.50 20.40
N SER A 126 2.58 -4.90 21.55
CA SER A 126 2.01 -3.63 22.04
C SER A 126 2.14 -2.53 20.96
N PRO A 127 1.20 -1.58 20.84
CA PRO A 127 1.30 -0.50 19.86
C PRO A 127 2.59 0.31 20.07
N PRO A 128 3.26 0.75 18.98
CA PRO A 128 4.42 1.61 19.10
C PRO A 128 4.04 2.91 19.85
N PRO A 129 4.89 3.42 20.75
CA PRO A 129 4.61 4.64 21.48
C PRO A 129 4.45 5.82 20.52
N SER A 130 3.42 6.64 20.74
CA SER A 130 3.20 7.87 19.98
C SER A 130 4.42 8.79 20.07
N PRO A 131 4.81 9.47 18.97
CA PRO A 131 5.89 10.45 19.02
C PRO A 131 5.52 11.61 19.95
N PRO A 132 6.48 12.16 20.73
CA PRO A 132 6.21 13.28 21.62
C PRO A 132 5.81 14.52 20.82
N SER A 133 4.78 15.22 21.31
CA SER A 133 4.34 16.51 20.76
C SER A 133 5.47 17.54 20.83
N ALA A 134 5.87 18.08 19.68
CA ALA A 134 6.86 19.14 19.61
C ALA A 134 6.31 20.41 20.26
N THR A 135 7.01 20.92 21.28
CA THR A 135 6.77 22.24 21.87
C THR A 135 7.17 23.34 20.86
N PRO A 136 6.38 24.42 20.71
CA PRO A 136 6.75 25.52 19.82
C PRO A 136 7.96 26.27 20.40
N SER A 137 9.01 26.44 19.58
CA SER A 137 10.16 27.27 19.92
C SER A 137 9.82 28.76 19.80
N PRO A 138 10.31 29.64 20.70
CA PRO A 138 10.11 31.08 20.62
C PRO A 138 10.92 31.70 19.47
N PRO A 139 10.51 32.85 18.91
CA PRO A 139 11.27 33.55 17.89
C PRO A 139 12.53 34.15 18.52
N SER A 140 13.70 33.89 17.94
CA SER A 140 14.91 34.68 18.21
C SER A 140 15.11 35.66 17.08
N ASP A 141 14.80 36.92 17.38
CA ASP A 141 15.25 38.09 16.65
C ASP A 141 16.76 38.28 16.87
N THR A 142 17.55 38.33 15.80
CA THR A 142 18.83 39.05 15.75
C THR A 142 19.28 39.24 14.29
N PRO A 143 20.13 40.23 13.95
CA PRO A 143 19.79 41.25 12.96
C PRO A 143 20.66 41.14 11.69
N SER A 144 20.19 41.83 10.65
CA SER A 144 20.84 42.00 9.35
C SER A 144 22.26 42.59 9.44
N GLN A 145 23.17 42.07 8.61
CA GLN A 145 24.28 42.86 8.06
C GLN A 145 24.51 42.53 6.56
N PRO A 146 24.85 43.52 5.71
CA PRO A 146 24.69 43.43 4.26
C PRO A 146 26.00 43.28 3.44
N GLY A 147 25.82 42.77 2.21
CA GLY A 147 26.69 42.94 1.02
C GLY A 147 27.88 41.97 0.91
N SER A 148 28.36 41.48 -0.24
CA SER A 148 28.13 41.58 -1.71
C SER A 148 29.35 40.84 -2.35
N PRO A 149 29.55 40.64 -3.68
CA PRO A 149 28.68 40.49 -4.85
C PRO A 149 28.84 39.14 -5.61
N THR A 150 27.99 38.98 -6.62
CA THR A 150 27.91 38.06 -7.77
C THR A 150 29.21 37.76 -8.52
N PHE A 151 29.25 36.62 -9.25
CA PHE A 151 29.67 36.45 -10.67
C PHE A 151 29.49 34.98 -11.16
N PRO A 152 29.48 34.68 -12.48
CA PRO A 152 28.29 34.17 -13.19
C PRO A 152 28.37 32.72 -13.71
N ASP A 153 27.25 32.30 -14.32
CA ASP A 153 27.00 31.14 -15.20
C ASP A 153 28.19 30.54 -15.96
N SER A 154 28.19 29.20 -16.04
CA SER A 154 28.64 28.49 -17.25
C SER A 154 27.88 27.16 -17.48
N PRO A 155 27.54 26.81 -18.73
CA PRO A 155 26.65 25.70 -19.12
C PRO A 155 27.44 24.46 -19.64
N PRO A 156 26.84 23.53 -20.41
CA PRO A 156 26.43 22.18 -19.98
C PRO A 156 27.35 21.02 -20.42
N SER A 157 27.04 19.82 -19.92
CA SER A 157 27.74 18.52 -20.05
C SER A 157 27.81 17.91 -21.47
N PRO A 158 28.78 17.00 -21.71
CA PRO A 158 28.70 15.92 -22.72
C PRO A 158 28.43 14.51 -22.12
N PRO A 159 28.17 13.47 -22.96
CA PRO A 159 27.26 12.37 -22.65
C PRO A 159 27.88 11.06 -22.12
N SER A 160 26.99 10.22 -21.60
CA SER A 160 27.16 8.89 -21.02
C SER A 160 27.83 7.84 -21.92
N THR A 161 28.69 6.99 -21.34
CA THR A 161 28.93 5.59 -21.75
C THR A 161 29.57 4.82 -20.59
N ILE A 162 28.81 3.97 -19.89
CA ILE A 162 29.37 2.85 -19.10
C ILE A 162 28.49 1.60 -19.33
N ALA A 163 29.20 0.52 -19.64
CA ALA A 163 28.80 -0.80 -20.11
C ALA A 163 27.85 -1.61 -19.18
N PRO A 164 27.28 -2.74 -19.67
CA PRO A 164 26.43 -3.61 -18.86
C PRO A 164 27.26 -4.42 -17.85
N ARG A 165 26.79 -4.46 -16.59
CA ARG A 165 27.27 -5.43 -15.59
C ARG A 165 26.21 -6.49 -15.35
N THR A 166 26.56 -7.72 -15.66
CA THR A 166 25.90 -8.96 -15.23
C THR A 166 26.06 -9.14 -13.72
N PRO A 167 25.02 -9.64 -13.03
CA PRO A 167 25.21 -10.41 -11.81
C PRO A 167 24.93 -11.90 -12.06
N THR A 168 25.99 -12.68 -11.91
CA THR A 168 25.99 -14.14 -11.86
C THR A 168 25.52 -14.61 -10.49
N GLY A 169 24.56 -15.54 -10.47
CA GLY A 169 24.60 -16.74 -9.64
C GLY A 169 24.29 -16.64 -8.14
N GLY A 170 23.18 -17.29 -7.77
CA GLY A 170 23.20 -18.34 -6.75
C GLY A 170 22.85 -17.95 -5.31
N ALA A 171 21.64 -18.32 -4.88
CA ALA A 171 21.41 -18.74 -3.51
C ALA A 171 20.29 -19.77 -3.45
N THR A 172 20.64 -20.90 -2.85
CA THR A 172 19.95 -22.16 -2.65
C THR A 172 18.60 -22.05 -1.94
N SER A 173 17.61 -22.77 -2.47
CA SER A 173 16.32 -23.03 -1.81
C SER A 173 16.51 -24.02 -0.67
N ILE A 174 16.14 -23.63 0.55
CA ILE A 174 16.04 -24.52 1.72
C ILE A 174 14.59 -24.44 2.21
N PHE A 175 13.72 -25.29 1.65
CA PHE A 175 12.38 -25.54 2.20
C PHE A 175 12.26 -27.01 2.55
N GLY A 176 12.83 -27.37 3.69
CA GLY A 176 12.63 -28.67 4.35
C GLY A 176 12.54 -28.41 5.85
N GLY A 177 11.32 -28.23 6.38
CA GLY A 177 11.18 -27.94 7.80
C GLY A 177 9.82 -27.46 8.30
N PHE A 178 8.70 -27.83 7.68
CA PHE A 178 7.37 -27.51 8.23
C PHE A 178 6.44 -28.72 8.41
N SER A 179 6.96 -29.95 8.26
CA SER A 179 6.13 -31.17 8.36
C SER A 179 6.23 -31.91 9.70
N HIS A 180 6.92 -31.38 10.71
CA HIS A 180 6.97 -32.00 12.05
C HIS A 180 6.15 -31.26 13.11
N LEU A 181 5.87 -29.96 12.95
CA LEU A 181 5.11 -29.22 13.97
C LEU A 181 3.60 -29.54 13.95
N MET A 182 3.03 -29.91 12.80
CA MET A 182 1.62 -30.35 12.72
C MET A 182 1.38 -31.74 13.29
N VAL A 183 2.39 -32.62 13.31
CA VAL A 183 2.25 -33.99 13.83
C VAL A 183 2.31 -34.01 15.37
N PHE A 184 3.11 -33.12 15.97
CA PHE A 184 3.14 -32.97 17.44
C PHE A 184 1.86 -32.34 18.01
N LEU A 185 1.22 -31.41 17.29
CA LEU A 185 -0.03 -30.78 17.75
C LEU A 185 -1.22 -31.77 17.79
N LEU A 186 -1.27 -32.71 16.84
CA LEU A 186 -2.28 -33.78 16.79
C LEU A 186 -2.02 -34.87 17.84
N ALA A 187 -0.75 -35.20 18.12
CA ALA A 187 -0.41 -36.19 19.16
C ALA A 187 -0.73 -35.70 20.57
N THR A 188 -0.56 -34.40 20.86
CA THR A 188 -0.97 -33.84 22.16
C THR A 188 -2.48 -33.84 22.35
N LEU A 189 -3.28 -33.71 21.28
CA LEU A 189 -4.73 -33.73 21.39
C LEU A 189 -5.30 -35.13 21.76
N PHE A 190 -4.58 -36.20 21.40
CA PHE A 190 -4.99 -37.58 21.72
C PHE A 190 -4.64 -38.03 23.15
N VAL A 191 -3.62 -37.44 23.79
CA VAL A 191 -3.26 -37.80 25.18
C VAL A 191 -4.20 -37.18 26.22
N PHE A 192 -4.96 -36.15 25.87
CA PHE A 192 -5.92 -35.49 26.77
C PHE A 192 -7.38 -35.97 26.62
N MET A 193 -7.63 -36.96 25.76
CA MET A 193 -8.97 -37.54 25.49
C MET A 193 -9.07 -39.03 25.89
N ALA A 194 -8.16 -39.51 26.75
CA ALA A 194 -8.21 -40.84 27.35
C ALA A 194 -8.17 -40.73 28.89
#